data_AF-A0A7I4YGB0-F1
#
_entry.id   AF-A0A7I4YGB0-F1
#
_cell.length_a   1.000
_cell.length_b   1.000
_cell.length_c   1.000
_cell.angle_alpha   90.00
_cell.angle_beta   90.00
_cell.angle_gamma   90.00
#
_symmetry.space_group_name_H-M   'P 1'
#
loop_
_entity.id
_entity.type
_entity.pdbx_description
1 polymer ?
#
loop_
_entity_poly.entity_id
_entity_poly.type
_entity_poly.pdbx_seq_one_letter_code
_entity_poly.pdbx_strand_id
1 'polypeptide(L)'
;MDTRLPLIPGNFYAEPFPFLVVDNYTQFGDRSVVVAEIPDYRLVFTLNNFIPIVCYTLMWYSLNLMVNVYCWTSWKEGFRRRRLVNLTTSLAHSTISGVFLFVYFCRNTRLMFASPYHYYSFLELQIILISMGYFIYDSLDMIFNETLNVSSVVLMIHHVCSIIFLTVVLASHKFLLYAYWALMMEVSSIFLHCRGILNQSKLSTTSMISLYKVVSYVNIVLFVPFRFFTQAFLMLWSFVNLYNINWVFFTMSMICNLCFLATNCALFLRLLHSDGFICDKVTSDNLGVFAEDVEYKQVEKGELLQDHDDYDRNT
;
A
#
# COMPACT_ATOMS: atom_id res chain seq x y z
N MET A 1 -1.14 26.50 20.35
CA MET A 1 -1.19 25.53 19.23
C MET A 1 -1.72 26.27 18.03
N ASP A 2 -0.82 26.74 17.17
CA ASP A 2 -1.19 27.47 15.96
C ASP A 2 -1.57 26.42 14.91
N THR A 3 -2.86 26.33 14.58
CA THR A 3 -3.43 25.34 13.65
C THR A 3 -3.37 25.78 12.20
N ARG A 4 -2.60 26.82 11.90
CA ARG A 4 -2.39 27.30 10.54
C ARG A 4 -1.32 26.45 9.87
N LEU A 5 -1.68 25.81 8.77
CA LEU A 5 -0.71 25.31 7.79
C LEU A 5 0.34 26.41 7.56
N PRO A 6 1.65 26.10 7.56
CA PRO A 6 2.68 27.12 7.41
C PRO A 6 2.38 27.95 6.16
N LEU A 7 2.34 29.26 6.36
CA LEU A 7 1.97 30.22 5.33
C LEU A 7 3.05 30.19 4.25
N ILE A 8 2.73 29.54 3.12
CA ILE A 8 3.63 29.44 1.98
C ILE A 8 3.93 30.88 1.50
N PRO A 9 5.17 31.36 1.55
CA PRO A 9 5.50 32.74 1.18
C PRO A 9 5.03 33.06 -0.24
N GLY A 10 4.46 34.24 -0.51
CA GLY A 10 3.95 34.60 -1.85
C GLY A 10 5.00 34.51 -2.97
N ASN A 11 6.29 34.61 -2.61
CA ASN A 11 7.43 34.48 -3.53
C ASN A 11 7.75 33.03 -3.87
N PHE A 12 7.08 32.06 -3.24
CA PHE A 12 7.18 30.63 -3.54
C PHE A 12 7.04 30.50 -5.05
N TYR A 13 5.90 30.83 -5.67
CA TYR A 13 5.62 30.60 -7.10
C TYR A 13 6.59 31.24 -8.12
N ALA A 14 7.56 32.06 -7.68
CA ALA A 14 8.55 32.70 -8.56
C ALA A 14 9.81 31.86 -8.84
N GLU A 15 10.14 30.85 -8.01
CA GLU A 15 11.35 30.04 -8.19
C GLU A 15 11.11 28.74 -8.99
N PRO A 16 12.09 28.28 -9.81
CA PRO A 16 11.98 27.05 -10.59
C PRO A 16 11.71 25.83 -9.69
N PHE A 17 10.84 24.92 -10.11
CA PHE A 17 10.57 23.67 -9.37
C PHE A 17 11.84 22.82 -9.24
N PRO A 18 12.43 22.65 -8.04
CA PRO A 18 13.47 21.67 -7.85
C PRO A 18 12.80 20.30 -7.71
N PHE A 19 12.74 19.53 -8.79
CA PHE A 19 12.10 18.20 -8.77
C PHE A 19 12.93 17.14 -8.05
N LEU A 20 14.25 17.33 -7.95
CA LEU A 20 15.18 16.26 -7.55
C LEU A 20 16.27 16.71 -6.55
N VAL A 21 16.26 17.96 -6.11
CA VAL A 21 17.30 18.49 -5.21
C VAL A 21 16.81 18.41 -3.77
N VAL A 22 17.64 17.93 -2.85
CA VAL A 22 17.37 18.01 -1.41
C VAL A 22 17.31 19.48 -0.99
N ASP A 23 16.19 19.85 -0.39
CA ASP A 23 15.91 21.20 0.08
C ASP A 23 17.00 21.79 0.98
N ASN A 24 17.35 23.05 0.67
CA ASN A 24 18.13 23.92 1.54
C ASN A 24 17.17 24.78 2.40
N TYR A 25 16.66 24.14 3.45
CA TYR A 25 15.99 24.60 4.68
C TYR A 25 15.70 26.11 4.88
N THR A 26 14.42 26.46 5.07
CA THR A 26 13.92 27.48 6.04
C THR A 26 12.44 27.83 5.87
N GLN A 27 11.80 27.47 4.75
CA GLN A 27 10.53 28.09 4.35
C GLN A 27 9.27 27.24 4.59
N PHE A 28 9.40 25.95 4.97
CA PHE A 28 8.29 24.98 4.85
C PHE A 28 7.82 24.29 6.13
N GLY A 29 8.47 24.48 7.27
CA GLY A 29 8.02 23.88 8.53
C GLY A 29 9.08 23.90 9.62
N ASP A 30 8.66 23.51 10.84
CA ASP A 30 9.59 23.32 11.95
C ASP A 30 10.58 22.21 11.60
N ARG A 31 11.88 22.51 11.74
CA ARG A 31 12.96 21.55 11.51
C ARG A 31 12.68 20.29 12.33
N SER A 32 12.90 19.11 11.76
CA SER A 32 13.23 17.98 12.62
C SER A 32 14.51 18.36 13.37
N VAL A 33 14.40 18.57 14.67
CA VAL A 33 15.51 18.99 15.54
C VAL A 33 16.57 17.88 15.66
N VAL A 34 16.27 16.71 15.08
CA VAL A 34 17.11 15.52 15.05
C VAL A 34 18.19 15.66 13.97
N VAL A 35 19.35 16.17 14.41
CA VAL A 35 20.61 16.18 13.65
C VAL A 35 21.19 14.76 13.50
N ALA A 36 20.57 13.74 14.12
CA ALA A 36 21.08 12.38 14.12
C ALA A 36 21.25 11.85 12.69
N GLU A 37 22.47 11.41 12.41
CA GLU A 37 22.86 10.69 11.19
C GLU A 37 22.24 9.30 11.11
N ILE A 38 21.75 8.77 12.24
CA ILE A 38 21.23 7.42 12.42
C ILE A 38 19.83 7.51 13.07
N PRO A 39 18.85 6.67 12.66
CA PRO A 39 17.52 6.68 13.26
C PRO A 39 17.55 6.26 14.75
N ASP A 40 16.87 7.03 15.61
CA ASP A 40 16.67 6.71 17.02
C ASP A 40 15.37 5.92 17.20
N TYR A 41 15.49 4.59 17.23
CA TYR A 41 14.35 3.70 17.39
C TYR A 41 13.60 3.86 18.71
N ARG A 42 14.17 4.56 19.72
CA ARG A 42 13.43 4.88 20.95
C ARG A 42 12.23 5.77 20.69
N LEU A 43 12.28 6.60 19.64
CA LEU A 43 11.16 7.47 19.24
C LEU A 43 9.91 6.69 18.83
N VAL A 44 10.07 5.47 18.30
CA VAL A 44 8.95 4.58 17.94
C VAL A 44 8.17 4.16 19.18
N PHE A 45 8.86 3.95 20.30
CA PHE A 45 8.27 3.52 21.57
C PHE A 45 7.78 4.68 22.45
N THR A 46 7.88 5.92 21.98
CA THR A 46 7.26 7.06 22.68
C THR A 46 5.74 6.89 22.68
N LEU A 47 5.09 7.33 23.77
CA LEU A 47 3.63 7.20 23.90
C LEU A 47 2.87 7.85 22.74
N ASN A 48 3.40 8.94 22.19
CA ASN A 48 2.82 9.67 21.06
C ASN A 48 2.79 8.86 19.75
N ASN A 49 3.67 7.86 19.60
CA ASN A 49 3.72 7.01 18.40
C ASN A 49 3.17 5.61 18.70
N PHE A 50 3.58 5.01 19.83
CA PHE A 50 3.20 3.66 20.20
C PHE A 50 1.69 3.52 20.47
N ILE A 51 1.09 4.44 21.23
CA ILE A 51 -0.36 4.37 21.54
C ILE A 51 -1.18 4.46 20.24
N PRO A 52 -0.98 5.44 19.34
CA PRO A 52 -1.72 5.46 18.09
C PRO A 52 -1.49 4.22 17.22
N ILE A 53 -0.27 3.68 17.12
CA ILE A 53 -0.03 2.44 16.35
C ILE A 53 -0.91 1.31 16.87
N VAL A 54 -0.91 1.07 18.19
CA VAL A 54 -1.74 0.03 18.80
C VAL A 54 -3.23 0.32 18.58
N CYS A 55 -3.67 1.56 18.78
CA CYS A 55 -5.07 1.95 18.56
C CYS A 55 -5.50 1.76 17.10
N TYR A 56 -4.68 2.14 16.12
CA TYR A 56 -5.00 1.96 14.72
C TYR A 56 -4.99 0.49 14.30
N THR A 57 -4.05 -0.32 14.80
CA THR A 57 -4.06 -1.78 14.57
C THR A 57 -5.36 -2.41 15.12
N LEU A 58 -5.78 -2.03 16.34
CA LEU A 58 -7.05 -2.49 16.92
C LEU A 58 -8.27 -1.98 16.16
N MET A 59 -8.20 -0.75 15.63
CA MET A 59 -9.25 -0.19 14.77
C MET A 59 -9.41 -1.02 13.49
N TRP A 60 -8.31 -1.40 12.82
CA TRP A 60 -8.35 -2.25 11.63
C TRP A 60 -8.86 -3.65 11.93
N TYR A 61 -8.43 -4.25 13.05
CA TYR A 61 -8.98 -5.51 13.54
C TYR A 61 -10.49 -5.43 13.76
N SER A 62 -10.96 -4.36 14.42
CA SER A 62 -12.39 -4.13 14.67
C SER A 62 -13.18 -3.92 13.38
N LEU A 63 -12.60 -3.21 12.40
CA LEU A 63 -13.20 -3.05 11.08
C LEU A 63 -13.31 -4.39 10.35
N ASN A 64 -12.27 -5.21 10.36
CA ASN A 64 -12.31 -6.54 9.74
C ASN A 64 -13.38 -7.43 10.40
N LEU A 65 -13.48 -7.42 11.73
CA LEU A 65 -14.56 -8.12 12.44
C LEU A 65 -15.95 -7.62 12.02
N MET A 66 -16.13 -6.30 11.93
CA MET A 66 -17.40 -5.71 11.46
C MET A 66 -17.72 -6.16 10.04
N VAL A 67 -16.74 -6.15 9.12
CA VAL A 67 -16.91 -6.64 7.75
C VAL A 67 -17.23 -8.14 7.74
N ASN A 68 -16.58 -8.94 8.59
CA ASN A 68 -16.86 -10.36 8.69
C ASN A 68 -18.31 -10.63 9.15
N VAL A 69 -18.80 -9.87 10.12
CA VAL A 69 -20.16 -10.05 10.68
C VAL A 69 -21.24 -9.55 9.71
N TYR A 70 -21.05 -8.40 9.07
CA TYR A 70 -22.12 -7.72 8.32
C TYR A 70 -22.01 -7.86 6.79
N CYS A 71 -20.82 -8.08 6.25
CA CYS A 71 -20.60 -8.17 4.81
C CYS A 71 -20.40 -9.62 4.37
N TRP A 72 -20.73 -9.91 3.11
CA TRP A 72 -20.47 -11.21 2.46
C TRP A 72 -21.10 -12.43 3.15
N THR A 73 -22.14 -12.23 3.97
CA THR A 73 -22.87 -13.30 4.68
C THR A 73 -23.65 -14.24 3.76
N SER A 74 -23.84 -13.86 2.50
CA SER A 74 -24.41 -14.72 1.46
C SER A 74 -23.48 -15.87 1.05
N TRP A 75 -22.18 -15.78 1.35
CA TRP A 75 -21.20 -16.82 1.03
C TRP A 75 -20.99 -17.72 2.24
N LYS A 76 -20.90 -19.04 2.03
CA LYS A 76 -20.53 -20.00 3.08
C LYS A 76 -19.18 -19.61 3.70
N GLU A 77 -18.99 -19.97 4.97
CA GLU A 77 -17.68 -19.86 5.61
C GLU A 77 -16.68 -20.74 4.86
N GLY A 78 -15.55 -20.17 4.46
CA GLY A 78 -14.60 -20.82 3.57
C GLY A 78 -13.52 -19.87 3.10
N PHE A 79 -12.65 -20.34 2.20
CA PHE A 79 -11.55 -19.52 1.67
C PHE A 79 -12.04 -18.20 1.04
N ARG A 80 -13.11 -18.28 0.24
CA ARG A 80 -13.60 -17.14 -0.55
C ARG A 80 -14.19 -16.01 0.28
N ARG A 81 -14.99 -16.33 1.29
CA ARG A 81 -15.57 -15.31 2.18
C ARG A 81 -14.47 -14.57 2.93
N ARG A 82 -13.47 -15.29 3.46
CA ARG A 82 -12.31 -14.70 4.14
C ARG A 82 -11.56 -13.73 3.22
N ARG A 83 -11.27 -14.15 1.99
CA ARG A 83 -10.62 -13.28 1.00
C ARG A 83 -11.43 -12.02 0.69
N LEU A 84 -12.76 -12.11 0.59
CA LEU A 84 -13.63 -10.95 0.37
C LEU A 84 -13.61 -9.98 1.57
N VAL A 85 -13.61 -10.51 2.80
CA VAL A 85 -13.49 -9.74 4.03
C VAL A 85 -12.14 -9.00 4.08
N ASN A 86 -11.05 -9.69 3.77
CA ASN A 86 -9.71 -9.09 3.73
C ASN A 86 -9.60 -8.02 2.63
N LEU A 87 -10.02 -8.33 1.40
CA LEU A 87 -10.06 -7.37 0.30
C LEU A 87 -10.90 -6.13 0.62
N THR A 88 -12.00 -6.28 1.36
CA THR A 88 -12.84 -5.15 1.79
C THR A 88 -12.10 -4.28 2.82
N THR A 89 -11.36 -4.90 3.74
CA THR A 89 -10.54 -4.19 4.72
C THR A 89 -9.39 -3.44 4.05
N SER A 90 -8.69 -4.08 3.09
CA SER A 90 -7.65 -3.45 2.27
C SER A 90 -8.22 -2.32 1.38
N LEU A 91 -9.43 -2.48 0.86
CA LEU A 91 -10.12 -1.42 0.13
C LEU A 91 -10.40 -0.21 1.03
N ALA A 92 -10.85 -0.44 2.26
CA ALA A 92 -11.07 0.64 3.23
C ALA A 92 -9.75 1.37 3.55
N HIS A 93 -8.67 0.62 3.76
CA HIS A 93 -7.33 1.19 3.96
C HIS A 93 -6.90 2.07 2.80
N SER A 94 -6.82 1.49 1.59
CA SER A 94 -6.38 2.19 0.38
C SER A 94 -7.28 3.39 0.03
N THR A 95 -8.57 3.34 0.36
CA THR A 95 -9.47 4.48 0.17
C THR A 95 -9.15 5.62 1.15
N ILE A 96 -8.97 5.32 2.44
CA ILE A 96 -8.65 6.34 3.45
C ILE A 96 -7.28 6.97 3.16
N SER A 97 -6.25 6.16 2.96
CA SER A 97 -4.89 6.64 2.72
C SER A 97 -4.74 7.26 1.32
N GLY A 98 -5.21 6.57 0.27
CA GLY A 98 -5.08 7.00 -1.11
C GLY A 98 -5.83 8.30 -1.41
N VAL A 99 -7.08 8.45 -0.97
CA VAL A 99 -7.85 9.69 -1.20
C VAL A 99 -7.22 10.85 -0.43
N PHE A 100 -6.86 10.64 0.85
CA PHE A 100 -6.20 11.68 1.64
C PHE A 100 -4.90 12.16 0.97
N LEU A 101 -4.03 11.22 0.58
CA LEU A 101 -2.74 11.54 -0.03
C LEU A 101 -2.89 12.17 -1.40
N PHE A 102 -3.85 11.74 -2.21
CA PHE A 102 -4.12 12.36 -3.50
C PHE A 102 -4.59 13.82 -3.35
N VAL A 103 -5.53 14.07 -2.43
CA VAL A 103 -5.95 15.45 -2.13
C VAL A 103 -4.79 16.27 -1.56
N TYR A 104 -3.98 15.70 -0.67
CA TYR A 104 -2.80 16.35 -0.13
C TYR A 104 -1.81 16.72 -1.24
N PHE A 105 -1.54 15.80 -2.16
CA PHE A 105 -0.68 16.02 -3.32
C PHE A 105 -1.21 17.13 -4.23
N CYS A 106 -2.50 17.14 -4.55
CA CYS A 106 -3.08 18.20 -5.38
C CYS A 106 -3.03 19.57 -4.71
N ARG A 107 -3.14 19.65 -3.38
CA ARG A 107 -3.12 20.92 -2.63
C ARG A 107 -1.70 21.41 -2.34
N ASN A 108 -0.77 20.49 -2.09
CA ASN A 108 0.58 20.77 -1.60
C ASN A 108 1.65 20.23 -2.56
N THR A 109 1.38 20.21 -3.87
CA THR A 109 2.24 19.58 -4.89
C THR A 109 3.69 20.04 -4.75
N ARG A 110 3.90 21.35 -4.61
CA ARG A 110 5.26 21.86 -4.51
C ARG A 110 5.96 21.53 -3.20
N LEU A 111 5.23 21.48 -2.08
CA LEU A 111 5.78 21.02 -0.81
C LEU A 111 6.27 19.57 -0.92
N MET A 112 5.47 18.72 -1.58
CA MET A 112 5.81 17.31 -1.82
C MET A 112 7.06 17.12 -2.68
N PHE A 113 7.31 18.01 -3.65
CA PHE A 113 8.53 17.94 -4.47
C PHE A 113 9.75 18.60 -3.84
N ALA A 114 9.56 19.74 -3.16
CA ALA A 114 10.66 20.47 -2.53
C ALA A 114 11.21 19.69 -1.33
N SER A 115 10.34 19.32 -0.39
CA SER A 115 10.76 18.88 0.95
C SER A 115 10.58 17.39 1.29
N PRO A 116 10.81 16.39 0.41
CA PRO A 116 10.64 14.96 0.73
C PRO A 116 11.30 14.49 2.03
N TYR A 117 12.48 15.05 2.36
CA TYR A 117 13.33 14.59 3.45
C TYR A 117 13.07 15.27 4.80
N HIS A 118 12.95 16.59 4.82
CA HIS A 118 13.04 17.36 6.07
C HIS A 118 11.72 17.74 6.70
N TYR A 119 10.67 17.81 5.89
CA TYR A 119 9.37 18.20 6.40
C TYR A 119 8.81 17.13 7.33
N TYR A 120 8.29 17.56 8.49
CA TYR A 120 7.69 16.68 9.48
C TYR A 120 6.59 17.41 10.26
N SER A 121 5.44 16.76 10.44
CA SER A 121 4.31 17.28 11.20
C SER A 121 3.59 16.14 11.90
N PHE A 122 3.32 16.27 13.20
CA PHE A 122 2.67 15.21 14.01
C PHE A 122 1.22 14.92 13.60
N LEU A 123 0.51 15.95 13.11
CA LEU A 123 -0.86 15.78 12.62
C LEU A 123 -0.87 15.02 11.30
N GLU A 124 0.04 15.38 10.40
CA GLU A 124 0.18 14.74 9.09
C GLU A 124 0.79 13.34 9.21
N LEU A 125 1.59 13.09 10.25
CA LEU A 125 2.07 11.75 10.59
C LEU A 125 0.93 10.76 10.87
N GLN A 126 -0.27 11.22 11.27
CA GLN A 126 -1.38 10.30 11.59
C GLN A 126 -1.74 9.39 10.42
N ILE A 127 -1.65 9.85 9.17
CA ILE A 127 -1.93 8.99 8.01
C ILE A 127 -0.89 7.86 7.90
N ILE A 128 0.37 8.13 8.24
CA ILE A 128 1.43 7.12 8.29
C ILE A 128 1.15 6.11 9.40
N LEU A 129 0.75 6.57 10.58
CA LEU A 129 0.42 5.68 11.71
C LEU A 129 -0.80 4.81 11.41
N ILE A 130 -1.82 5.37 10.74
CA ILE A 130 -2.99 4.62 10.26
C ILE A 130 -2.57 3.53 9.28
N SER A 131 -1.70 3.84 8.31
CA SER A 131 -1.18 2.85 7.34
C SER A 131 -0.27 1.82 7.99
N MET A 132 0.59 2.22 8.93
CA MET A 132 1.45 1.30 9.67
C MET A 132 0.62 0.32 10.50
N GLY A 133 -0.42 0.80 11.18
CA GLY A 133 -1.36 -0.06 11.91
C GLY A 133 -2.09 -1.05 11.00
N TYR A 134 -2.48 -0.62 9.79
CA TYR A 134 -3.06 -1.52 8.79
C TYR A 134 -2.06 -2.60 8.37
N PHE A 135 -0.83 -2.23 7.98
CA PHE A 135 0.17 -3.21 7.54
C PHE A 135 0.53 -4.21 8.64
N ILE A 136 0.59 -3.79 9.91
CA ILE A 136 0.80 -4.70 11.04
C ILE A 136 -0.38 -5.67 11.15
N TYR A 137 -1.62 -5.15 11.15
CA TYR A 137 -2.82 -5.98 11.21
C TYR A 137 -2.87 -7.00 10.06
N ASP A 138 -2.72 -6.54 8.81
CA ASP A 138 -2.80 -7.37 7.61
C ASP A 138 -1.69 -8.43 7.56
N SER A 139 -0.48 -8.07 8.01
CA SER A 139 0.62 -9.05 8.15
C SER A 139 0.28 -10.14 9.17
N LEU A 140 -0.30 -9.78 10.32
CA LEU A 140 -0.71 -10.77 11.32
C LEU A 140 -1.84 -11.66 10.78
N ASP A 141 -2.84 -11.07 10.10
CA ASP A 141 -3.92 -11.83 9.50
C ASP A 141 -3.39 -12.83 8.46
N MET A 142 -2.50 -12.40 7.57
CA MET A 142 -1.85 -13.27 6.60
C MET A 142 -1.02 -14.40 7.24
N ILE A 143 -0.31 -14.14 8.34
CA ILE A 143 0.49 -15.17 9.04
C ILE A 143 -0.41 -16.26 9.64
N PHE A 144 -1.56 -15.88 10.21
CA PHE A 144 -2.43 -16.82 10.92
C PHE A 144 -3.47 -17.50 10.02
N ASN A 145 -3.93 -16.82 8.98
CA ASN A 145 -5.13 -17.21 8.25
C ASN A 145 -4.89 -17.56 6.77
N GLU A 146 -3.80 -17.11 6.16
CA GLU A 146 -3.53 -17.30 4.73
C GLU A 146 -2.64 -18.53 4.47
N THR A 147 -2.87 -19.23 3.37
CA THR A 147 -1.98 -20.31 2.94
C THR A 147 -0.68 -19.74 2.35
N LEU A 148 0.45 -20.39 2.65
CA LEU A 148 1.76 -19.98 2.14
C LEU A 148 1.91 -20.33 0.66
N ASN A 149 1.42 -19.44 -0.21
CA ASN A 149 1.69 -19.47 -1.64
C ASN A 149 2.62 -18.32 -2.07
N VAL A 150 3.12 -18.36 -3.30
CA VAL A 150 4.06 -17.35 -3.81
C VAL A 150 3.44 -15.94 -3.83
N SER A 151 2.13 -15.83 -4.05
CA SER A 151 1.41 -14.55 -3.99
C SER A 151 1.42 -13.94 -2.59
N SER A 152 1.06 -14.74 -1.59
CA SER A 152 1.06 -14.37 -0.18
C SER A 152 2.45 -14.03 0.31
N VAL A 153 3.49 -14.74 -0.13
CA VAL A 153 4.88 -14.42 0.21
C VAL A 153 5.31 -13.07 -0.38
N VAL A 154 5.02 -12.81 -1.66
CA VAL A 154 5.36 -11.53 -2.30
C VAL A 154 4.68 -10.35 -1.61
N LEU A 155 3.41 -10.52 -1.22
CA LEU A 155 2.65 -9.50 -0.51
C LEU A 155 3.13 -9.33 0.95
N MET A 156 3.50 -10.41 1.62
CA MET A 156 4.10 -10.38 2.97
C MET A 156 5.41 -9.59 2.98
N ILE A 157 6.31 -9.85 2.01
CA ILE A 157 7.57 -9.11 1.89
C ILE A 157 7.28 -7.61 1.68
N HIS A 158 6.28 -7.27 0.86
CA HIS A 158 5.84 -5.88 0.68
C HIS A 158 5.39 -5.22 2.00
N HIS A 159 4.60 -5.91 2.83
CA HIS A 159 4.18 -5.38 4.13
C HIS A 159 5.34 -5.23 5.11
N VAL A 160 6.24 -6.21 5.18
CA VAL A 160 7.44 -6.14 6.04
C VAL A 160 8.32 -4.95 5.63
N CYS A 161 8.57 -4.77 4.33
CA CYS A 161 9.32 -3.61 3.83
C CYS A 161 8.60 -2.29 4.14
N SER A 162 7.27 -2.24 4.04
CA SER A 162 6.47 -1.08 4.40
C SER A 162 6.60 -0.74 5.88
N ILE A 163 6.47 -1.72 6.77
CA ILE A 163 6.61 -1.53 8.23
C ILE A 163 8.03 -1.05 8.57
N ILE A 164 9.07 -1.66 7.98
CA ILE A 164 10.47 -1.23 8.18
C ILE A 164 10.65 0.23 7.75
N PHE A 165 10.19 0.58 6.55
CA PHE A 165 10.35 1.93 6.02
C PHE A 165 9.59 2.97 6.87
N LEU A 166 8.32 2.69 7.25
CA LEU A 166 7.55 3.59 8.12
C LEU A 166 8.15 3.70 9.53
N THR A 167 8.76 2.63 10.04
CA THR A 167 9.51 2.68 11.31
C THR A 167 10.69 3.64 11.22
N VAL A 168 11.40 3.68 10.09
CA VAL A 168 12.50 4.64 9.86
C VAL A 168 11.99 6.08 9.83
N VAL A 169 10.83 6.34 9.22
CA VAL A 169 10.20 7.68 9.24
C VAL A 169 9.93 8.15 10.67
N LEU A 170 9.41 7.25 11.52
CA LEU A 170 9.18 7.52 12.95
C LEU A 170 10.48 7.71 13.73
N ALA A 171 11.45 6.83 13.53
CA ALA A 171 12.72 6.83 14.26
C ALA A 171 13.64 8.00 13.86
N SER A 172 13.46 8.58 12.68
CA SER A 172 14.28 9.71 12.20
C SER A 172 13.60 11.07 12.33
N HIS A 173 12.26 11.11 12.52
CA HIS A 173 11.45 12.29 12.31
C HIS A 173 11.75 13.00 10.97
N LYS A 174 12.07 12.21 9.95
CA LYS A 174 12.39 12.64 8.58
C LYS A 174 11.64 11.75 7.60
N PHE A 175 11.69 12.09 6.31
CA PHE A 175 11.08 11.31 5.22
C PHE A 175 9.54 11.24 5.27
N LEU A 176 8.84 12.14 5.98
CA LEU A 176 7.38 12.12 6.02
C LEU A 176 6.77 12.24 4.61
N LEU A 177 7.21 13.23 3.84
CA LEU A 177 6.70 13.44 2.49
C LEU A 177 7.24 12.42 1.49
N TYR A 178 8.44 11.87 1.72
CA TYR A 178 8.91 10.70 0.99
C TYR A 178 7.98 9.50 1.20
N ALA A 179 7.51 9.28 2.44
CA ALA A 179 6.53 8.23 2.73
C ALA A 179 5.16 8.53 2.13
N TYR A 180 4.76 9.80 2.03
CA TYR A 180 3.56 10.20 1.30
C TYR A 180 3.65 9.83 -0.16
N TRP A 181 4.78 10.14 -0.82
CA TRP A 181 5.04 9.68 -2.17
C TRP A 181 4.93 8.16 -2.26
N ALA A 182 5.60 7.41 -1.38
CA ALA A 182 5.54 5.95 -1.41
C ALA A 182 4.10 5.42 -1.30
N LEU A 183 3.29 5.99 -0.39
CA LEU A 183 1.89 5.62 -0.20
C LEU A 183 0.94 6.15 -1.29
N MET A 184 1.37 7.00 -2.22
CA MET A 184 0.55 7.38 -3.39
C MET A 184 0.12 6.16 -4.21
N MET A 185 0.87 5.05 -4.12
CA MET A 185 0.47 3.79 -4.73
C MET A 185 -0.90 3.28 -4.28
N GLU A 186 -1.38 3.69 -3.10
CA GLU A 186 -2.70 3.34 -2.58
C GLU A 186 -3.84 3.86 -3.45
N VAL A 187 -3.64 4.96 -4.19
CA VAL A 187 -4.65 5.46 -5.15
C VAL A 187 -4.96 4.41 -6.21
N SER A 188 -3.93 3.72 -6.72
CA SER A 188 -4.12 2.60 -7.64
C SER A 188 -4.62 1.33 -6.94
N SER A 189 -4.24 1.11 -5.67
CA SER A 189 -4.71 -0.02 -4.85
C SER A 189 -6.24 -0.02 -4.70
N ILE A 190 -6.89 1.15 -4.62
CA ILE A 190 -8.36 1.25 -4.57
C ILE A 190 -9.00 0.45 -5.72
N PHE A 191 -8.56 0.71 -6.95
CA PHE A 191 -9.10 0.04 -8.13
C PHE A 191 -8.69 -1.43 -8.22
N LEU A 192 -7.48 -1.76 -7.75
CA LEU A 192 -7.02 -3.15 -7.65
C LEU A 192 -7.90 -3.96 -6.69
N HIS A 193 -8.23 -3.43 -5.51
CA HIS A 193 -9.10 -4.09 -4.54
C HIS A 193 -10.56 -4.13 -5.00
N CYS A 194 -11.09 -3.05 -5.57
CA CYS A 194 -12.43 -3.06 -6.17
C CYS A 194 -12.56 -4.15 -7.24
N ARG A 195 -11.58 -4.24 -8.14
CA ARG A 195 -11.50 -5.31 -9.14
C ARG A 195 -11.46 -6.69 -8.49
N GLY A 196 -10.59 -6.87 -7.49
CA GLY A 196 -10.47 -8.12 -6.74
C GLY A 196 -11.79 -8.57 -6.13
N ILE A 197 -12.53 -7.64 -5.50
CA ILE A 197 -13.86 -7.90 -4.93
C ILE A 197 -14.85 -8.31 -6.02
N LEU A 198 -14.93 -7.56 -7.12
CA LEU A 198 -15.84 -7.87 -8.23
C LEU A 198 -15.55 -9.25 -8.85
N ASN A 199 -14.28 -9.63 -8.94
CA ASN A 199 -13.88 -10.93 -9.46
C ASN A 199 -14.22 -12.07 -8.47
N GLN A 200 -13.80 -11.93 -7.22
CA GLN A 200 -14.00 -12.96 -6.18
C GLN A 200 -15.47 -13.18 -5.83
N SER A 201 -16.31 -12.15 -5.95
CA SER A 201 -17.76 -12.25 -5.73
C SER A 201 -18.53 -12.87 -6.92
N LYS A 202 -17.87 -13.23 -8.03
CA LYS A 202 -18.49 -13.67 -9.30
C LYS A 202 -19.42 -12.61 -9.92
N LEU A 203 -19.33 -11.34 -9.47
CA LEU A 203 -20.07 -10.21 -10.05
C LEU A 203 -19.51 -9.78 -11.41
N SER A 204 -18.20 -10.02 -11.64
CA SER A 204 -17.51 -9.76 -12.91
C SER A 204 -18.07 -10.55 -14.08
N THR A 205 -18.72 -11.70 -13.84
CA THR A 205 -19.28 -12.59 -14.87
C THR A 205 -20.79 -12.64 -14.90
N THR A 206 -21.47 -11.97 -13.95
CA THR A 206 -22.93 -12.02 -13.82
C THR A 206 -23.57 -10.65 -14.08
N SER A 207 -23.74 -9.82 -13.04
CA SER A 207 -24.55 -8.60 -13.10
C SER A 207 -23.73 -7.33 -13.34
N MET A 208 -22.44 -7.32 -13.03
CA MET A 208 -21.58 -6.11 -13.04
C MET A 208 -20.42 -6.19 -14.03
N ILE A 209 -20.63 -6.86 -15.17
CA ILE A 209 -19.59 -7.05 -16.20
C ILE A 209 -19.06 -5.71 -16.74
N SER A 210 -19.95 -4.74 -17.00
CA SER A 210 -19.56 -3.43 -17.53
C SER A 210 -18.72 -2.64 -16.52
N LEU A 211 -19.14 -2.62 -15.25
CA LEU A 211 -18.39 -1.99 -14.15
C LEU A 211 -17.00 -2.63 -14.01
N TYR A 212 -16.92 -3.97 -14.03
CA TYR A 212 -15.65 -4.68 -13.95
C TYR A 212 -14.68 -4.27 -15.06
N LYS A 213 -15.15 -4.16 -16.32
CA LYS A 213 -14.33 -3.71 -17.44
C LYS A 213 -13.81 -2.28 -17.24
N VAL A 214 -14.66 -1.36 -16.78
CA VAL A 214 -14.26 0.02 -16.50
C VAL A 214 -13.22 0.06 -15.37
N VAL A 215 -13.47 -0.65 -14.27
CA VAL A 215 -12.55 -0.71 -13.13
C VAL A 215 -11.21 -1.33 -13.53
N SER A 216 -11.20 -2.40 -14.34
CA SER A 216 -9.99 -3.02 -14.91
C SER A 216 -9.18 -2.02 -15.73
N TYR A 217 -9.82 -1.30 -16.65
CA TYR A 217 -9.15 -0.31 -17.49
C TYR A 217 -8.58 0.85 -16.66
N VAL A 218 -9.38 1.41 -15.75
CA VAL A 218 -8.94 2.48 -14.85
C VAL A 218 -7.80 2.01 -13.96
N ASN A 219 -7.85 0.77 -13.46
CA ASN A 219 -6.76 0.19 -12.68
C ASN A 219 -5.45 0.21 -13.47
N ILE A 220 -5.42 -0.27 -14.71
CA ILE A 220 -4.20 -0.26 -15.55
C ILE A 220 -3.69 1.18 -15.76
N VAL A 221 -4.58 2.11 -16.12
CA VAL A 221 -4.22 3.51 -16.38
C VAL A 221 -3.63 4.17 -15.13
N LEU A 222 -4.18 3.91 -13.96
CA LEU A 222 -3.71 4.49 -12.70
C LEU A 222 -2.53 3.75 -12.09
N PHE A 223 -2.33 2.47 -12.42
CA PHE A 223 -1.19 1.68 -11.96
C PHE A 223 0.13 2.32 -12.40
N VAL A 224 0.21 2.79 -13.65
CA VAL A 224 1.44 3.36 -14.21
C VAL A 224 1.92 4.63 -13.47
N PRO A 225 1.12 5.71 -13.34
CA PRO A 225 1.56 6.92 -12.66
C PRO A 225 1.72 6.74 -11.15
N PHE A 226 0.81 6.03 -10.48
CA PHE A 226 0.85 5.96 -9.01
C PHE A 226 1.82 4.91 -8.47
N ARG A 227 2.20 3.89 -9.26
CA ARG A 227 3.21 2.90 -8.86
C ARG A 227 4.54 3.12 -9.57
N PHE A 228 4.60 2.93 -10.90
CA PHE A 228 5.88 2.97 -11.61
C PHE A 228 6.53 4.35 -11.61
N PHE A 229 5.78 5.41 -11.90
CA PHE A 229 6.34 6.76 -11.87
C PHE A 229 6.73 7.18 -10.46
N THR A 230 5.87 6.97 -9.46
CA THR A 230 6.21 7.20 -8.04
C THR A 230 7.48 6.48 -7.62
N GLN A 231 7.63 5.19 -7.99
CA GLN A 231 8.80 4.40 -7.66
C GLN A 231 10.07 4.94 -8.34
N ALA A 232 9.97 5.28 -9.62
CA ALA A 232 11.08 5.84 -10.39
C ALA A 232 11.49 7.21 -9.82
N PHE A 233 10.52 8.05 -9.44
CA PHE A 233 10.76 9.33 -8.78
C PHE A 233 11.52 9.16 -7.48
N LEU A 234 11.05 8.29 -6.57
CA LEU A 234 11.66 8.07 -5.27
C LEU A 234 13.09 7.51 -5.37
N MET A 235 13.30 6.58 -6.30
CA MET A 235 14.61 6.01 -6.59
C MET A 235 15.56 7.08 -7.17
N LEU A 236 15.13 7.83 -8.17
CA LEU A 236 15.91 8.91 -8.78
C LEU A 236 16.25 10.01 -7.77
N TRP A 237 15.27 10.42 -6.96
CA TRP A 237 15.46 11.40 -5.90
C TRP A 237 16.51 10.90 -4.88
N SER A 238 16.45 9.62 -4.49
CA SER A 238 17.45 9.03 -3.57
C SER A 238 18.85 9.06 -4.18
N PHE A 239 18.98 8.76 -5.48
CA PHE A 239 20.28 8.79 -6.18
C PHE A 239 20.84 10.21 -6.32
N VAL A 240 20.04 11.18 -6.77
CA VAL A 240 20.51 12.56 -6.94
C VAL A 240 21.00 13.15 -5.60
N ASN A 241 20.42 12.68 -4.50
CA ASN A 241 20.71 13.17 -3.16
C ASN A 241 21.60 12.27 -2.32
N LEU A 242 22.30 11.31 -2.94
CA LEU A 242 23.10 10.32 -2.23
C LEU A 242 24.17 10.94 -1.30
N TYR A 243 24.69 12.12 -1.64
CA TYR A 243 25.67 12.85 -0.84
C TYR A 243 25.05 13.78 0.22
N ASN A 244 23.74 14.05 0.12
CA ASN A 244 22.98 14.93 1.02
C ASN A 244 22.26 14.16 2.13
N ILE A 245 22.12 12.84 1.97
CA ILE A 245 21.47 11.95 2.95
C ILE A 245 22.51 10.97 3.51
N ASN A 246 22.33 10.53 4.76
CA ASN A 246 23.21 9.52 5.33
C ASN A 246 23.14 8.21 4.52
N TRP A 247 24.28 7.56 4.32
CA TRP A 247 24.40 6.31 3.56
C TRP A 247 23.48 5.19 4.06
N VAL A 248 23.19 5.13 5.36
CA VAL A 248 22.25 4.17 5.95
C VAL A 248 20.83 4.39 5.41
N PHE A 249 20.37 5.64 5.38
CA PHE A 249 19.05 5.98 4.83
C PHE A 249 18.98 5.74 3.32
N PHE A 250 20.04 6.10 2.58
CA PHE A 250 20.14 5.80 1.15
C PHE A 250 20.01 4.29 0.89
N THR A 251 20.81 3.47 1.59
CA THR A 251 20.80 2.01 1.41
C THR A 251 19.45 1.40 1.75
N MET A 252 18.86 1.78 2.90
CA MET A 252 17.52 1.32 3.30
C MET A 252 16.45 1.73 2.30
N SER A 253 16.48 2.98 1.84
CA SER A 253 15.57 3.50 0.82
C SER A 253 15.68 2.67 -0.46
N MET A 254 16.89 2.44 -0.96
CA MET A 254 17.12 1.68 -2.18
C MET A 254 16.64 0.23 -2.09
N ILE A 255 16.91 -0.46 -0.98
CA ILE A 255 16.43 -1.83 -0.76
C ILE A 255 14.90 -1.88 -0.76
N CYS A 256 14.24 -1.00 -0.01
CA CYS A 256 12.78 -0.94 0.02
C CYS A 256 12.19 -0.60 -1.35
N ASN A 257 12.79 0.37 -2.06
CA ASN A 257 12.35 0.79 -3.39
C ASN A 257 12.46 -0.34 -4.43
N LEU A 258 13.56 -1.10 -4.41
CA LEU A 258 13.74 -2.27 -5.27
C LEU A 258 12.72 -3.37 -4.95
N CYS A 259 12.45 -3.62 -3.67
CA CYS A 259 11.43 -4.56 -3.26
C CYS A 259 10.04 -4.13 -3.77
N PHE A 260 9.67 -2.86 -3.57
CA PHE A 260 8.39 -2.33 -4.05
C PHE A 260 8.28 -2.37 -5.56
N LEU A 261 9.36 -2.07 -6.28
CA LEU A 261 9.40 -2.22 -7.74
C LEU A 261 9.14 -3.68 -8.15
N ALA A 262 9.79 -4.64 -7.51
CA ALA A 262 9.61 -6.06 -7.79
C ALA A 262 8.16 -6.52 -7.53
N THR A 263 7.58 -6.17 -6.37
CA THR A 263 6.18 -6.46 -6.05
C THR A 263 5.23 -5.79 -7.05
N ASN A 264 5.47 -4.53 -7.42
CA ASN A 264 4.66 -3.80 -8.40
C ASN A 264 4.74 -4.42 -9.80
N CYS A 265 5.92 -4.86 -10.24
CA CYS A 265 6.10 -5.62 -11.48
C CYS A 265 5.32 -6.94 -11.45
N ALA A 266 5.44 -7.72 -10.37
CA ALA A 266 4.72 -8.99 -10.24
C ALA A 266 3.19 -8.79 -10.28
N LEU A 267 2.67 -7.79 -9.56
CA LEU A 267 1.25 -7.44 -9.58
C LEU A 267 0.79 -6.95 -10.96
N PHE A 268 1.60 -6.16 -11.66
CA PHE A 268 1.28 -5.64 -12.98
C PHE A 268 1.22 -6.75 -14.03
N LEU A 269 2.18 -7.68 -14.02
CA LEU A 269 2.18 -8.83 -14.91
C LEU A 269 0.96 -9.73 -14.69
N ARG A 270 0.58 -9.97 -13.42
CA ARG A 270 -0.67 -10.68 -13.07
C ARG A 270 -1.91 -9.96 -13.58
N LEU A 271 -1.94 -8.63 -13.45
CA LEU A 271 -3.05 -7.82 -13.93
C LEU A 271 -3.21 -7.95 -15.45
N LEU A 272 -2.11 -7.79 -16.20
CA LEU A 272 -2.13 -7.92 -17.66
C LEU A 272 -2.52 -9.32 -18.13
N HIS A 273 -2.05 -10.37 -17.45
CA HIS A 273 -2.42 -11.75 -17.74
C HIS A 273 -3.92 -12.00 -17.49
N SER A 274 -4.43 -11.62 -16.31
CA SER A 274 -5.83 -11.85 -15.93
C SER A 274 -6.85 -11.08 -16.80
N ASP A 275 -6.42 -10.01 -17.48
CA ASP A 275 -7.26 -9.25 -18.42
C ASP A 275 -7.06 -9.63 -19.90
N GLY A 276 -6.22 -10.63 -20.19
CA GLY A 276 -5.99 -11.11 -21.56
C GLY A 276 -5.16 -10.16 -22.43
N PHE A 277 -4.39 -9.24 -21.82
CA PHE A 277 -3.50 -8.33 -22.55
C PHE A 277 -2.16 -8.99 -22.94
N ILE A 278 -1.81 -10.13 -22.34
CA ILE A 278 -0.62 -10.93 -22.70
C ILE A 278 -1.10 -12.18 -23.47
N CYS A 279 -0.60 -12.38 -24.69
CA CYS A 279 -0.91 -13.56 -25.52
C CYS A 279 -0.59 -14.87 -24.79
N ASP A 280 -1.42 -15.90 -25.04
CA ASP A 280 -1.39 -17.30 -24.53
C ASP A 280 -0.04 -18.05 -24.60
N LYS A 281 1.03 -17.43 -25.13
CA LYS A 281 2.34 -18.05 -25.39
C LYS A 281 3.42 -17.76 -24.34
N VAL A 282 3.21 -16.86 -23.37
CA VAL A 282 4.12 -16.79 -22.23
C VAL A 282 3.79 -17.96 -21.32
N THR A 283 4.59 -19.02 -21.44
CA THR A 283 4.40 -20.36 -20.89
C THR A 283 3.75 -20.33 -19.50
N SER A 284 2.57 -20.96 -19.41
CA SER A 284 1.79 -21.14 -18.18
C SER A 284 2.59 -21.74 -17.04
N ASP A 285 3.73 -22.37 -17.32
CA ASP A 285 4.57 -23.02 -16.32
C ASP A 285 5.40 -22.03 -15.50
N ASN A 286 5.87 -20.93 -16.09
CA ASN A 286 6.66 -19.91 -15.37
C ASN A 286 5.78 -18.81 -14.77
N LEU A 287 4.70 -18.43 -15.46
CA LEU A 287 3.71 -17.47 -14.93
C LEU A 287 2.66 -18.14 -14.03
N GLY A 288 2.46 -19.46 -14.12
CA GLY A 288 1.53 -20.23 -13.31
C GLY A 288 1.89 -20.22 -11.82
N VAL A 289 3.18 -20.14 -11.51
CA VAL A 289 3.69 -19.87 -10.15
C VAL A 289 3.19 -18.52 -9.61
N PHE A 290 2.91 -17.56 -10.50
CA PHE A 290 2.33 -16.27 -10.16
C PHE A 290 0.81 -16.22 -10.39
N ALA A 291 0.20 -17.20 -11.06
CA ALA A 291 -1.22 -17.24 -11.36
C ALA A 291 -1.95 -17.99 -10.24
N GLU A 292 -2.44 -17.20 -9.28
CA GLU A 292 -3.28 -17.63 -8.16
C GLU A 292 -4.49 -18.48 -8.61
N ASP A 293 -4.96 -18.28 -9.85
CA ASP A 293 -6.12 -18.91 -10.46
C ASP A 293 -6.03 -20.45 -10.51
N VAL A 294 -4.83 -21.02 -10.64
CA VAL A 294 -4.62 -22.48 -10.75
C VAL A 294 -4.72 -23.15 -9.38
N GLU A 295 -4.05 -22.60 -8.38
CA GLU A 295 -4.10 -23.08 -7.00
C GLU A 295 -5.50 -22.87 -6.39
N TYR A 296 -6.12 -21.73 -6.70
CA TYR A 296 -7.49 -21.41 -6.30
C TYR A 296 -8.50 -22.39 -6.90
N LYS A 297 -8.38 -22.74 -8.18
CA LYS A 297 -9.24 -23.78 -8.79
C LYS A 297 -9.07 -25.13 -8.11
N GLN A 298 -7.89 -25.46 -7.58
CA GLN A 298 -7.69 -26.69 -6.84
C GLN A 298 -8.31 -26.63 -5.43
N VAL A 299 -8.21 -25.50 -4.73
CA VAL A 299 -8.87 -25.29 -3.43
C VAL A 299 -10.40 -25.27 -3.60
N GLU A 300 -10.93 -24.58 -4.61
CA GLU A 300 -12.37 -24.57 -4.95
C GLU A 300 -12.84 -25.98 -5.29
N LYS A 301 -12.06 -26.75 -6.07
CA LYS A 301 -12.38 -28.15 -6.36
C LYS A 301 -12.36 -29.01 -5.08
N GLY A 302 -11.44 -28.76 -4.16
CA GLY A 302 -11.37 -29.43 -2.86
C GLY A 302 -12.59 -29.14 -1.97
N GLU A 303 -12.98 -27.87 -1.83
CA GLU A 303 -14.18 -27.47 -1.08
C GLU A 303 -15.46 -28.04 -1.71
N LEU A 304 -15.57 -28.03 -3.05
CA LEU A 304 -16.73 -28.62 -3.76
C LEU A 304 -16.81 -30.15 -3.62
N LEU A 305 -15.67 -30.84 -3.63
CA LEU A 305 -15.62 -32.28 -3.41
C LEU A 305 -16.01 -32.64 -1.97
N GLN A 306 -15.56 -31.85 -0.99
CA GLN A 306 -15.99 -32.00 0.41
C GLN A 306 -17.48 -31.79 0.59
N ASP A 307 -18.08 -30.77 -0.05
CA ASP A 307 -19.52 -30.52 -0.02
C ASP A 307 -20.31 -31.70 -0.65
N HIS A 308 -19.78 -32.35 -1.69
CA HIS A 308 -20.40 -33.52 -2.31
C HIS A 308 -20.32 -34.76 -1.40
N ASP A 309 -19.15 -35.00 -0.79
CA ASP A 309 -18.92 -36.13 0.12
C ASP A 309 -19.69 -35.99 1.44
N ASP A 310 -20.04 -34.77 1.86
CA ASP A 310 -20.84 -34.50 3.07
C ASP A 310 -22.35 -34.55 2.76
N TYR A 311 -22.75 -34.25 1.53
CA TYR A 311 -24.10 -34.50 1.04
C TYR A 311 -24.39 -35.99 0.94
N ASP A 312 -23.50 -36.77 0.30
CA ASP A 312 -23.66 -38.21 0.12
C ASP A 312 -23.58 -39.00 1.44
N ARG A 313 -22.96 -38.44 2.49
CA ARG A 313 -22.93 -39.05 3.85
C ARG A 313 -24.17 -38.77 4.70
N ASN A 314 -24.94 -37.74 4.34
CA ASN A 314 -26.13 -37.31 5.11
C ASN A 314 -27.46 -37.67 4.42
N THR A 315 -27.41 -38.40 3.29
CA THR A 315 -28.55 -39.01 2.59
C THR A 315 -28.50 -40.54 2.69
#